data_AF-C3ZPB6-F1
#
_entry.id   AF-C3ZPB6-F1
#
_cell.length_a   1.000
_cell.length_b   1.000
_cell.length_c   1.000
_cell.angle_alpha   90.00
_cell.angle_beta   90.00
_cell.angle_gamma   90.00
#
_symmetry.space_group_name_H-M   'P 1'
#
loop_
_entity.id
_entity.type
_entity.pdbx_description
1 polymer ?
#
loop_
_entity_poly.entity_id
_entity_poly.type
_entity_poly.pdbx_seq_one_letter_code
_entity_poly.pdbx_strand_id
1 'polypeptide(L)'
;PADVRDFVSSHPGFQILPESTRVLCTLTGHELPYHLPSLQTYANGKKYKNLVSGIKTEDSFDYKKFEPHIIPNDKPKRRHELFCTLTLRHLNKLPSAVYRHVNGRRYKKALERWEECQRTGEKFVPFCKQNKKRSESLDDSSAEKKFSKTQETDSESEEDSDDSMSDLYP
;
A
#
# COMPACT_ATOMS: atom_id res chain seq x y z
N PRO A 1 -33.02 14.95 19.58
CA PRO A 1 -33.82 14.50 18.41
C PRO A 1 -33.62 13.01 18.21
N ALA A 2 -34.69 12.25 17.94
CA ALA A 2 -34.62 10.80 17.75
C ALA A 2 -33.74 10.44 16.54
N ASP A 3 -33.87 11.20 15.45
CA ASP A 3 -33.16 10.97 14.18
C ASP A 3 -31.62 10.91 14.31
N VAL A 4 -31.04 11.70 15.21
CA VAL A 4 -29.58 11.68 15.44
C VAL A 4 -29.15 10.39 16.15
N ARG A 5 -29.98 9.86 17.06
CA ARG A 5 -29.72 8.60 17.75
C ARG A 5 -29.82 7.41 16.79
N ASP A 6 -30.80 7.44 15.88
CA ASP A 6 -30.98 6.43 14.85
C ASP A 6 -29.81 6.45 13.84
N PHE A 7 -29.35 7.65 13.47
CA PHE A 7 -28.18 7.81 12.61
C PHE A 7 -26.89 7.28 13.25
N VAL A 8 -26.69 7.53 14.55
CA VAL A 8 -25.54 6.99 15.28
C VAL A 8 -25.61 5.46 15.40
N SER A 9 -26.80 4.91 15.67
CA SER A 9 -26.99 3.46 15.82
C SER A 9 -26.76 2.69 14.52
N SER A 10 -27.03 3.31 13.36
CA SER A 10 -26.79 2.70 12.05
C SER A 10 -25.31 2.75 11.60
N HIS A 11 -24.47 3.56 12.25
CA HIS A 11 -23.08 3.77 11.85
C HIS A 11 -22.11 3.37 12.97
N PRO A 12 -21.33 2.28 12.80
CA PRO A 12 -20.48 1.72 13.86
C PRO A 12 -19.30 2.62 14.30
N GLY A 13 -19.14 3.79 13.68
CA GLY A 13 -18.05 4.73 13.94
C GLY A 13 -18.46 5.98 14.74
N PHE A 14 -19.73 6.15 15.11
CA PHE A 14 -20.17 7.32 15.90
C PHE A 14 -20.59 6.91 17.30
N GLN A 15 -20.29 7.78 18.27
CA GLN A 15 -20.67 7.64 19.66
C GLN A 15 -21.19 8.98 20.19
N ILE A 16 -22.32 8.97 20.89
CA ILE A 16 -22.85 10.17 21.56
C ILE A 16 -22.11 10.30 22.90
N LEU A 17 -21.54 11.47 23.16
CA LEU A 17 -20.94 11.76 24.46
C LEU A 17 -22.07 12.10 25.45
N PRO A 18 -22.15 11.43 26.62
CA PRO A 18 -23.22 11.68 27.59
C PRO A 18 -23.08 13.04 28.30
N GLU A 19 -21.87 13.58 28.38
CA GLU A 19 -21.56 14.83 29.10
C GLU A 19 -21.62 16.09 28.21
N SER A 20 -21.64 15.94 26.89
CA SER A 20 -21.70 17.08 25.96
C SER A 20 -22.71 16.81 24.84
N THR A 21 -23.41 17.84 24.37
CA THR A 21 -24.32 17.74 23.21
C THR A 21 -23.52 17.64 21.90
N ARG A 22 -22.61 16.65 21.82
CA ARG A 22 -21.68 16.40 20.72
C ARG A 22 -21.62 14.91 20.40
N VAL A 23 -21.22 14.60 19.18
CA VAL A 23 -21.03 13.24 18.69
C VAL A 23 -19.55 13.06 18.38
N LEU A 24 -18.93 12.03 18.93
CA LEU A 24 -17.56 11.66 18.66
C LEU A 24 -17.53 10.60 17.55
N CYS A 25 -16.68 10.81 16.54
CA CYS A 25 -16.34 9.76 15.60
C CYS A 25 -15.18 8.93 16.19
N THR A 26 -15.42 7.69 16.60
CA THR A 26 -14.39 6.80 17.18
C THR A 26 -13.26 6.50 16.19
N LEU A 27 -13.56 6.54 14.89
CA LEU A 27 -12.60 6.25 13.82
C LEU A 27 -11.58 7.36 13.60
N THR A 28 -11.96 8.61 13.88
CA THR A 28 -11.14 9.79 13.57
C THR A 28 -10.80 10.62 14.81
N GLY A 29 -11.47 10.39 15.93
CA GLY A 29 -11.37 11.20 17.14
C GLY A 29 -11.94 12.62 16.99
N HIS A 30 -12.69 12.90 15.91
CA HIS A 30 -13.29 14.22 15.71
C HIS A 30 -14.62 14.35 16.47
N GLU A 31 -14.76 15.47 17.17
CA GLU A 31 -16.04 15.90 17.75
C GLU A 31 -16.87 16.68 16.73
N LEU A 32 -18.13 16.30 16.60
CA LEU A 32 -19.09 16.91 15.70
C LEU A 32 -20.28 17.47 16.50
N PRO A 33 -20.90 18.57 16.03
CA PRO A 33 -22.14 19.07 16.61
C PRO A 33 -23.25 18.01 16.58
N TYR A 34 -24.14 18.03 17.56
CA TYR A 34 -25.32 17.17 17.61
C TYR A 34 -26.41 17.65 16.62
N HIS A 35 -26.08 17.60 15.33
CA HIS A 35 -26.90 18.11 14.22
C HIS A 35 -26.81 17.17 13.03
N LEU A 36 -27.96 16.64 12.59
CA LEU A 36 -28.05 15.57 11.60
C LEU A 36 -27.39 15.92 10.24
N PRO A 37 -27.64 17.10 9.62
CA PRO A 37 -27.00 17.48 8.37
C PRO A 37 -25.47 17.48 8.48
N SER A 38 -24.92 18.01 9.57
CA SER A 38 -23.48 18.09 9.80
C SER A 38 -22.86 16.70 9.90
N LEU A 39 -23.55 15.76 10.57
CA LEU A 39 -23.14 14.36 10.66
C LEU A 39 -23.21 13.65 9.31
N GLN A 40 -24.27 13.88 8.52
CA GLN A 40 -24.42 13.31 7.19
C GLN A 40 -23.34 13.81 6.22
N THR A 41 -23.03 15.12 6.22
CA THR A 41 -21.94 15.67 5.40
C THR A 41 -20.59 15.03 5.78
N TYR A 42 -20.34 14.88 7.08
CA TYR A 42 -19.12 14.24 7.57
C TYR A 42 -19.04 12.75 7.18
N ALA A 43 -20.12 11.99 7.40
CA ALA A 43 -20.21 10.58 7.03
C ALA A 43 -20.09 10.35 5.52
N ASN A 44 -20.61 11.28 4.72
CA ASN A 44 -20.46 11.24 3.27
C ASN A 44 -19.08 11.67 2.77
N GLY A 45 -18.27 12.26 3.64
CA GLY A 45 -16.91 12.70 3.34
C GLY A 45 -15.99 11.54 2.99
N LYS A 46 -15.04 11.82 2.08
CA LYS A 46 -14.05 10.84 1.59
C LYS A 46 -13.22 10.23 2.72
N LYS A 47 -12.87 11.03 3.73
CA LYS A 47 -12.09 10.58 4.91
C LYS A 47 -12.83 9.49 5.69
N TYR A 48 -14.10 9.71 6.04
CA TYR A 48 -14.89 8.74 6.79
C TYR A 48 -15.17 7.48 5.97
N LYS A 49 -15.56 7.63 4.71
CA LYS A 49 -15.81 6.49 3.79
C LYS A 49 -14.60 5.58 3.63
N ASN A 50 -13.40 6.15 3.51
CA ASN A 50 -12.16 5.37 3.38
C ASN A 50 -11.84 4.57 4.65
N LEU A 51 -12.12 5.12 5.83
CA LEU A 51 -11.90 4.43 7.10
C LEU A 51 -12.92 3.31 7.30
N VAL A 52 -14.20 3.59 7.05
CA VAL A 52 -15.27 2.60 7.15
C VAL A 52 -15.08 1.47 6.12
N SER A 53 -14.67 1.77 4.89
CA SER A 53 -14.39 0.74 3.89
C SER A 53 -13.17 -0.09 4.28
N GLY A 54 -12.12 0.53 4.79
CA GLY A 54 -10.94 -0.17 5.30
C GLY A 54 -11.30 -1.22 6.36
N ILE A 55 -12.06 -0.82 7.39
CA ILE A 55 -12.48 -1.72 8.48
C ILE A 55 -13.32 -2.88 7.97
N LYS A 56 -14.34 -2.58 7.16
CA LYS A 56 -15.21 -3.62 6.57
C LYS A 56 -14.41 -4.62 5.74
N THR A 57 -13.42 -4.16 5.00
CA THR A 57 -12.59 -5.03 4.15
C THR A 57 -11.54 -5.82 4.94
N GLU A 58 -11.06 -5.32 6.07
CA GLU A 58 -10.08 -6.02 6.90
C GLU A 58 -10.72 -7.17 7.69
N ASP A 59 -11.91 -6.93 8.26
CA ASP A 59 -12.60 -7.94 9.07
C ASP A 59 -13.19 -9.10 8.25
N SER A 60 -13.52 -8.87 6.97
CA SER A 60 -14.14 -9.88 6.11
C SER A 60 -13.17 -10.66 5.22
N PHE A 61 -11.87 -10.37 5.26
CA PHE A 61 -10.93 -10.93 4.29
C PHE A 61 -10.12 -12.10 4.85
N ASP A 62 -10.19 -13.25 4.16
CA ASP A 62 -9.45 -14.45 4.52
C ASP A 62 -7.98 -14.37 4.11
N TYR A 63 -7.13 -13.77 4.94
CA TYR A 63 -5.67 -13.73 4.70
C TYR A 63 -5.01 -15.11 4.70
N LYS A 64 -5.64 -16.12 5.29
CA LYS A 64 -5.15 -17.51 5.36
C LYS A 64 -4.88 -18.12 3.98
N LYS A 65 -5.55 -17.65 2.93
CA LYS A 65 -5.37 -18.13 1.54
C LYS A 65 -3.98 -17.81 0.97
N PHE A 66 -3.24 -16.89 1.58
CA PHE A 66 -1.92 -16.45 1.12
C PHE A 66 -0.76 -16.93 2.02
N GLU A 67 -1.07 -17.72 3.06
CA GLU A 67 -0.07 -18.47 3.81
C GLU A 67 0.51 -19.57 2.91
N PRO A 68 1.81 -19.89 2.99
CA PRO A 68 2.78 -19.49 4.01
C PRO A 68 3.58 -18.21 3.68
N HIS A 69 3.34 -17.57 2.53
CA HIS A 69 4.21 -16.50 2.05
C HIS A 69 3.87 -15.11 2.59
N ILE A 70 2.59 -14.84 2.84
CA ILE A 70 2.13 -13.59 3.42
C ILE A 70 1.67 -13.86 4.86
N ILE A 71 2.46 -13.39 5.81
CA ILE A 71 2.26 -13.61 7.25
C ILE A 71 2.05 -12.28 7.98
N PRO A 72 1.41 -12.26 9.17
CA PRO A 72 1.44 -11.10 10.04
C PRO A 72 2.89 -10.70 10.37
N ASN A 73 3.14 -9.40 10.55
CA ASN A 73 4.48 -8.94 10.89
C ASN A 73 4.80 -9.17 12.37
N ASP A 74 5.94 -9.83 12.63
CA ASP A 74 6.42 -10.07 13.99
C ASP A 74 6.89 -8.79 14.71
N LYS A 75 7.22 -7.74 13.95
CA LYS A 75 7.78 -6.51 14.54
C LYS A 75 6.71 -5.71 15.29
N PRO A 76 6.95 -5.32 16.56
CA PRO A 76 5.94 -4.66 17.39
C PRO A 76 5.48 -3.31 16.80
N LYS A 77 6.39 -2.56 16.16
CA LYS A 77 6.07 -1.26 15.53
C LYS A 77 5.16 -1.37 14.30
N ARG A 78 5.02 -2.56 13.71
CA ARG A 78 4.34 -2.78 12.41
C ARG A 78 3.36 -3.95 12.45
N ARG A 79 2.75 -4.22 13.60
CA ARG A 79 1.71 -5.26 13.78
C ARG A 79 0.45 -5.03 12.92
N HIS A 80 0.25 -3.80 12.45
CA HIS A 80 -0.83 -3.43 11.54
C HIS A 80 -0.51 -3.74 10.07
N GLU A 81 0.69 -4.24 9.77
CA GLU A 81 1.12 -4.62 8.42
C GLU A 81 1.30 -6.14 8.31
N LEU A 82 1.27 -6.64 7.08
CA LEU A 82 1.66 -7.99 6.71
C LEU A 82 3.10 -7.99 6.20
N PHE A 83 3.74 -9.15 6.23
CA PHE A 83 5.08 -9.37 5.74
C PHE A 83 5.10 -10.48 4.71
N CYS A 84 5.77 -10.24 3.59
CA CYS A 84 5.98 -11.23 2.54
C CYS A 84 7.37 -11.86 2.69
N THR A 85 7.42 -13.16 2.93
CA THR A 85 8.66 -13.92 3.14
C THR A 85 9.48 -14.07 1.85
N LEU A 86 8.82 -14.18 0.69
CA LEU A 86 9.48 -14.31 -0.61
C LEU A 86 10.21 -13.03 -1.04
N THR A 87 9.56 -11.89 -0.87
CA THR A 87 10.09 -10.59 -1.34
C THR A 87 10.77 -9.77 -0.24
N LEU A 88 10.61 -10.17 1.02
CA LEU A 88 11.05 -9.47 2.23
C LEU A 88 10.49 -8.04 2.32
N ARG A 89 9.22 -7.86 1.98
CA ARG A 89 8.54 -6.56 1.99
C ARG A 89 7.39 -6.55 2.98
N HIS A 90 7.11 -5.36 3.50
CA HIS A 90 5.92 -5.10 4.29
C HIS A 90 4.80 -4.64 3.37
N LEU A 91 3.57 -5.03 3.71
CA LEU A 91 2.36 -4.77 2.97
C LEU A 91 1.30 -4.24 3.94
N ASN A 92 0.47 -3.32 3.48
CA ASN A 92 -0.72 -2.93 4.24
C ASN A 92 -1.68 -4.13 4.32
N LYS A 93 -2.46 -4.21 5.41
CA LYS A 93 -3.51 -5.22 5.57
C LYS A 93 -4.66 -5.07 4.58
N LEU A 94 -4.76 -3.98 3.85
CA LEU A 94 -5.83 -3.79 2.87
C LEU A 94 -5.84 -4.91 1.79
N PRO A 95 -6.97 -5.58 1.54
CA PRO A 95 -7.04 -6.70 0.58
C PRO A 95 -6.57 -6.34 -0.83
N SER A 96 -6.87 -5.12 -1.30
CA SER A 96 -6.42 -4.64 -2.61
C SER A 96 -4.89 -4.55 -2.70
N ALA A 97 -4.21 -4.19 -1.61
CA ALA A 97 -2.75 -4.15 -1.55
C ALA A 97 -2.15 -5.56 -1.62
N VAL A 98 -2.77 -6.52 -0.94
CA VAL A 98 -2.38 -7.94 -0.96
C VAL A 98 -2.51 -8.51 -2.38
N TYR A 99 -3.67 -8.36 -3.02
CA TYR A 99 -3.87 -8.84 -4.39
C TYR A 99 -2.89 -8.22 -5.38
N ARG A 100 -2.68 -6.90 -5.31
CA ARG A 100 -1.71 -6.22 -6.18
C ARG A 100 -0.29 -6.74 -5.95
N HIS A 101 0.06 -7.11 -4.72
CA HIS A 101 1.35 -7.69 -4.42
C HIS A 101 1.50 -9.09 -5.02
N VAL A 102 0.54 -9.98 -4.75
CA VAL A 102 0.55 -11.38 -5.21
C VAL A 102 0.54 -11.47 -6.73
N ASN A 103 -0.28 -10.64 -7.39
CA ASN A 103 -0.37 -10.61 -8.85
C ASN A 103 0.79 -9.85 -9.52
N GLY A 104 1.63 -9.17 -8.74
CA GLY A 104 2.73 -8.36 -9.24
C GLY A 104 3.89 -9.19 -9.78
N ARG A 105 4.57 -8.69 -10.83
CA ARG A 105 5.72 -9.36 -11.48
C ARG A 105 6.80 -9.79 -10.50
N ARG A 106 7.09 -8.98 -9.48
CA ARG A 106 8.12 -9.25 -8.48
C ARG A 106 7.80 -10.45 -7.58
N TYR A 107 6.53 -10.62 -7.19
CA TYR A 107 6.11 -11.75 -6.37
C TYR A 107 6.16 -13.04 -7.19
N LYS A 108 5.61 -13.02 -8.41
CA LYS A 108 5.64 -14.17 -9.34
C LYS A 108 7.06 -14.68 -9.59
N LYS A 109 8.00 -13.79 -9.94
CA LYS A 109 9.42 -14.17 -10.12
C LYS A 109 10.05 -14.75 -8.85
N ALA A 110 9.70 -14.23 -7.68
CA ALA A 110 10.21 -14.74 -6.41
C ALA A 110 9.62 -16.11 -6.07
N LEU A 111 8.35 -16.35 -6.44
CA LEU A 111 7.66 -17.61 -6.27
C LEU A 111 8.24 -18.70 -7.18
N GLU A 112 8.40 -18.42 -8.48
CA GLU A 112 9.05 -19.33 -9.45
C GLU A 112 10.44 -19.76 -8.98
N ARG A 113 11.26 -18.80 -8.51
CA ARG A 113 12.59 -19.11 -7.99
C ARG A 113 12.54 -19.90 -6.67
N TRP A 114 11.54 -19.64 -5.83
CA TRP A 114 11.36 -20.39 -4.60
C TRP A 114 11.00 -21.85 -4.90
N GLU A 115 10.10 -22.09 -5.86
CA GLU A 115 9.74 -23.44 -6.33
C GLU A 115 10.94 -24.18 -6.92
N GLU A 116 11.76 -23.49 -7.71
CA GLU A 116 13.00 -24.06 -8.25
C GLU A 116 13.97 -24.47 -7.13
N CYS A 117 14.20 -23.60 -6.13
CA CYS A 117 15.02 -23.90 -4.97
C CYS A 117 14.47 -25.07 -4.13
N GLN A 118 13.14 -25.18 -3.99
CA GLN A 118 12.52 -26.33 -3.33
C GLN A 118 12.80 -27.64 -4.08
N ARG A 119 12.75 -27.60 -5.41
CA ARG A 119 13.03 -28.77 -6.26
C ARG A 119 14.51 -29.19 -6.23
N THR A 120 15.43 -28.23 -6.24
CA THR A 120 16.88 -28.51 -6.22
C THR A 120 17.42 -28.76 -4.81
N GLY A 121 16.65 -28.44 -3.76
CA GLY A 121 17.09 -28.53 -2.37
C GLY A 121 18.02 -27.39 -1.94
N GLU A 122 18.17 -26.37 -2.77
CA GLU A 122 19.03 -25.22 -2.48
C GLU A 122 18.34 -24.18 -1.60
N LYS A 123 19.13 -23.43 -0.82
CA LYS A 123 18.58 -22.38 0.05
C LYS A 123 18.10 -21.19 -0.76
N PHE A 124 16.80 -20.90 -0.71
CA PHE A 124 16.23 -19.71 -1.34
C PHE A 124 16.82 -18.40 -0.78
N VAL A 125 17.37 -17.56 -1.66
CA VAL A 125 17.85 -16.22 -1.32
C VAL A 125 17.01 -15.18 -2.06
N PRO A 126 16.24 -14.34 -1.34
CA PRO A 126 15.47 -13.26 -1.93
C PRO A 126 16.34 -12.25 -2.69
N PHE A 127 15.81 -11.72 -3.80
CA PHE A 127 16.53 -10.81 -4.71
C PHE A 127 17.13 -9.57 -4.02
N CYS A 128 16.44 -9.02 -3.00
CA CYS A 128 16.94 -7.85 -2.26
C CYS A 128 18.23 -8.12 -1.45
N LYS A 129 18.52 -9.38 -1.11
CA LYS A 129 19.76 -9.78 -0.43
C LYS A 129 20.90 -10.08 -1.41
N GLN A 130 20.59 -10.30 -2.69
CA GLN A 130 21.60 -10.56 -3.72
C GLN A 130 22.33 -9.27 -4.12
N ASN A 131 21.60 -8.15 -4.28
CA ASN A 131 22.20 -6.88 -4.65
C ASN A 131 23.15 -6.30 -3.59
N LYS A 132 22.92 -6.58 -2.30
CA LYS A 132 23.80 -6.09 -1.21
C LYS A 132 25.18 -6.73 -1.22
N LYS A 133 25.30 -8.00 -1.66
CA LYS A 133 26.59 -8.67 -1.81
C LYS A 133 27.46 -8.09 -2.92
N ARG A 134 26.88 -7.40 -3.90
CA ARG A 134 27.62 -6.81 -5.02
C ARG A 134 28.22 -5.43 -4.67
N SER A 135 27.71 -4.76 -3.65
CA SER A 135 28.25 -3.45 -3.19
C SER A 135 29.36 -3.58 -2.15
N GLU A 136 29.46 -4.73 -1.46
CA GLU A 136 30.47 -4.96 -0.41
C GLU A 136 31.80 -5.50 -0.96
N SER A 137 31.89 -5.78 -2.26
CA SER A 137 33.09 -6.30 -2.92
C SER A 137 33.88 -5.24 -3.71
N LEU A 138 33.57 -3.96 -3.52
CA LEU A 138 34.23 -2.83 -4.20
C LEU A 138 34.51 -1.71 -3.18
N ASP A 139 35.35 -1.99 -2.19
CA ASP A 139 35.94 -0.96 -1.32
C ASP A 139 37.41 -1.32 -1.06
N ASP A 140 38.25 -0.99 -2.03
CA ASP A 140 39.64 -0.58 -1.82
C ASP A 140 40.04 0.29 -3.02
N SER A 141 39.73 1.58 -2.93
CA SER A 141 40.51 2.71 -3.51
C SER A 141 39.66 3.99 -3.60
N SER A 142 39.96 4.90 -2.68
CA SER A 142 40.03 6.38 -2.86
C SER A 142 38.80 7.17 -3.34
N ALA A 143 38.34 8.01 -2.41
CA ALA A 143 38.10 9.46 -2.58
C ALA A 143 37.04 9.96 -3.59
N GLU A 144 36.02 10.58 -3.00
CA GLU A 144 35.30 11.77 -3.49
C GLU A 144 34.78 11.79 -4.94
N LYS A 145 33.45 11.72 -5.11
CA LYS A 145 32.64 12.79 -5.74
C LYS A 145 31.18 12.41 -5.93
N LYS A 146 30.34 13.36 -5.52
CA LYS A 146 29.13 13.87 -6.20
C LYS A 146 27.92 12.93 -6.31
N PHE A 147 26.96 13.25 -5.45
CA PHE A 147 25.51 13.17 -5.67
C PHE A 147 25.14 13.48 -7.14
N SER A 148 24.82 12.46 -7.91
CA SER A 148 24.15 12.59 -9.21
C SER A 148 22.86 11.78 -9.20
N LYS A 149 21.77 12.53 -9.27
CA LYS A 149 20.41 12.08 -9.51
C LYS A 149 20.32 11.61 -10.96
N THR A 150 20.40 10.31 -11.20
CA THR A 150 20.04 9.71 -12.49
C THR A 150 18.55 9.41 -12.51
N GLN A 151 17.80 10.28 -13.20
CA GLN A 151 16.56 9.89 -13.85
C GLN A 151 16.94 9.00 -15.03
N GLU A 152 16.50 7.75 -15.02
CA GLU A 152 16.54 6.91 -16.20
C GLU A 152 15.34 7.28 -17.06
N THR A 153 15.61 8.00 -18.14
CA THR A 153 14.71 8.17 -19.28
C THR A 153 15.08 7.14 -20.33
N ASP A 154 14.06 6.40 -20.78
CA ASP A 154 14.08 5.43 -21.87
C ASP A 154 14.72 6.05 -23.12
N SER A 155 15.70 5.35 -23.68
CA SER A 155 16.27 5.61 -25.00
C SER A 155 15.67 4.57 -25.94
N GLU A 156 14.72 5.00 -26.75
CA GLU A 156 14.16 4.25 -27.86
C GLU A 156 14.46 4.97 -29.18
N SER A 157 14.80 4.16 -30.17
CA SER A 157 15.62 4.45 -31.34
C SER A 157 15.07 5.49 -32.32
N GLU A 158 16.02 6.18 -32.94
CA GLU A 158 15.88 7.04 -34.12
C GLU A 158 15.42 6.23 -35.35
N GLU A 159 14.33 6.64 -35.98
CA GLU A 159 14.06 6.42 -37.41
C GLU A 159 13.76 7.77 -38.06
N ASP A 160 14.71 8.23 -38.89
CA ASP A 160 14.62 9.39 -39.78
C ASP A 160 13.44 9.26 -40.76
N SER A 161 12.58 10.28 -40.83
CA SER A 161 11.71 10.51 -41.99
C SER A 161 11.50 12.00 -42.26
N ASP A 162 12.23 12.44 -43.28
CA ASP A 162 12.07 13.55 -44.24
C ASP A 162 10.79 14.43 -44.19
N ASP A 163 11.02 15.71 -43.89
CA ASP A 163 10.61 16.95 -44.56
C ASP A 163 9.29 17.02 -45.38
N SER A 164 8.40 17.96 -45.01
CA SER A 164 7.61 18.78 -45.96
C SER A 164 6.84 19.89 -45.22
N MET A 165 7.53 20.99 -44.86
CA MET A 165 6.87 22.23 -44.42
C MET A 165 6.53 23.13 -45.63
N SER A 166 5.51 22.75 -46.37
CA SER A 166 4.86 23.65 -47.32
C SER A 166 3.35 23.47 -47.19
N ASP A 167 2.70 24.32 -46.38
CA ASP A 167 1.37 24.91 -46.62
C ASP A 167 0.67 25.40 -45.32
N LEU A 168 1.25 26.40 -44.64
CA LEU A 168 0.53 27.15 -43.61
C LEU A 168 0.98 28.61 -43.61
N TYR A 169 0.62 29.36 -44.66
CA TYR A 169 -0.39 30.42 -44.58
C TYR A 169 -0.54 31.16 -45.93
N PRO A 170 -1.78 31.38 -46.42
CA PRO A 170 -2.09 32.26 -47.55
C PRO A 170 -1.83 33.75 -47.29
#